data_AF-A0A7S2IZ37-F1
#
_entry.id   AF-A0A7S2IZ37-F1
#
_cell.length_a   1.000
_cell.length_b   1.000
_cell.length_c   1.000
_cell.angle_alpha   90.00
_cell.angle_beta   90.00
_cell.angle_gamma   90.00
#
_symmetry.space_group_name_H-M   'P 1'
#
loop_
_entity.id
_entity.type
_entity.pdbx_description
1 polymer ?
#
loop_
_entity_poly.entity_id
_entity_poly.type
_entity_poly.pdbx_seq_one_letter_code
_entity_poly.pdbx_strand_id
1 'polypeptide(L)'
;AVGRVCALALANKLTLGLPFARYFLRLVLDEAPADLNELQAEARLEDPMGSSAEASILDTPLVDLALQDCLMMERMTSMQRPAPLAPDPKTIVTDADKSVWLHRKLKHQLVDTIAAQARAFREGLCDVTGASGLSLLSAAELQQLLGGHEIDEERLAQWRAKSSAGGVSEVLVDMFWQWLKESSPAKRAQ
;
A
#
# COMPACT_ATOMS: atom_id res chain seq x y z
N ALA A 1 -17.82 6.54 -8.46
CA ALA A 1 -18.45 5.23 -8.68
C ALA A 1 -17.93 4.17 -7.70
N VAL A 2 -16.64 3.83 -7.72
CA VAL A 2 -16.05 2.79 -6.84
C VAL A 2 -16.22 3.10 -5.34
N GLY A 3 -16.01 4.34 -4.92
CA GLY A 3 -16.22 4.76 -3.52
C GLY A 3 -17.62 4.43 -2.99
N ARG A 4 -18.68 4.72 -3.75
CA ARG A 4 -20.07 4.40 -3.39
C ARG A 4 -20.31 2.90 -3.27
N VAL A 5 -19.71 2.09 -4.16
CA VAL A 5 -19.82 0.63 -4.11
C VAL A 5 -19.15 0.09 -2.84
N CYS A 6 -17.98 0.60 -2.49
CA CYS A 6 -17.29 0.23 -1.25
C CYS A 6 -18.11 0.63 -0.02
N ALA A 7 -18.71 1.82 -0.06
CA ALA A 7 -19.56 2.32 1.01
C ALA A 7 -20.83 1.47 1.20
N LEU A 8 -21.45 1.04 0.09
CA LEU A 8 -22.57 0.11 0.11
C LEU A 8 -22.17 -1.26 0.66
N ALA A 9 -20.97 -1.75 0.32
CA ALA A 9 -20.44 -2.98 0.90
C ALA A 9 -20.31 -2.85 2.43
N LEU A 10 -19.72 -1.75 2.91
CA LEU A 10 -19.64 -1.46 4.35
C LEU A 10 -21.02 -1.39 5.03
N ALA A 11 -21.97 -0.67 4.43
CA ALA A 11 -23.32 -0.54 4.96
C ALA A 11 -24.06 -1.89 5.06
N ASN A 12 -23.74 -2.84 4.17
CA ASN A 12 -24.30 -4.19 4.15
C ASN A 12 -23.42 -5.23 4.86
N LYS A 13 -22.34 -4.81 5.55
CA LYS A 13 -21.38 -5.70 6.23
C LYS A 13 -20.74 -6.72 5.30
N LEU A 14 -20.49 -6.33 4.05
CA LEU A 14 -19.80 -7.13 3.04
C LEU A 14 -18.35 -6.65 2.90
N THR A 15 -17.44 -7.60 2.78
CA THR A 15 -16.02 -7.35 2.49
C THR A 15 -15.76 -7.47 1.00
N LEU A 16 -14.85 -6.65 0.47
CA LEU A 16 -14.47 -6.70 -0.95
C LEU A 16 -13.39 -7.75 -1.24
N GLY A 17 -12.70 -8.25 -0.20
CA GLY A 17 -11.70 -9.32 -0.33
C GLY A 17 -10.39 -8.89 -1.01
N LEU A 18 -10.21 -7.58 -1.23
CA LEU A 18 -8.99 -6.97 -1.78
C LEU A 18 -8.56 -5.83 -0.85
N PRO A 19 -7.41 -5.94 -0.16
CA PRO A 19 -6.94 -4.85 0.67
C PRO A 19 -6.47 -3.70 -0.23
N PHE A 20 -7.03 -2.51 -0.01
CA PHE A 20 -6.44 -1.29 -0.56
C PHE A 20 -5.09 -1.03 0.09
N ALA A 21 -4.20 -0.38 -0.63
CA ALA A 21 -2.94 0.10 -0.07
C ALA A 21 -3.18 1.08 1.08
N ARG A 22 -2.39 1.00 2.16
CA ARG A 22 -2.63 1.79 3.38
C ARG A 22 -2.45 3.28 3.13
N TYR A 23 -1.43 3.68 2.37
CA TYR A 23 -1.20 5.08 2.00
C TYR A 23 -2.35 5.67 1.18
N PHE A 24 -3.01 4.88 0.32
CA PHE A 24 -4.18 5.33 -0.41
C PHE A 24 -5.34 5.64 0.54
N LEU A 25 -5.57 4.76 1.52
CA LEU A 25 -6.62 4.97 2.52
C LEU A 25 -6.33 6.14 3.45
N ARG A 26 -5.06 6.40 3.78
CA ARG A 26 -4.65 7.62 4.47
C ARG A 26 -5.09 8.88 3.69
N LEU A 27 -4.92 8.89 2.37
CA LEU A 27 -5.40 10.01 1.54
C LEU A 27 -6.94 10.11 1.51
N VAL A 28 -7.64 8.98 1.53
CA VAL A 28 -9.11 8.96 1.62
C VAL A 28 -9.60 9.57 2.95
N LEU A 29 -8.82 9.44 4.02
CA LEU A 29 -9.10 10.02 5.33
C LEU A 29 -8.57 11.46 5.51
N ASP A 30 -8.00 12.07 4.46
CA ASP A 30 -7.30 13.36 4.51
C ASP A 30 -6.06 13.37 5.44
N GLU A 31 -5.46 12.20 5.70
CA GLU A 31 -4.30 11.97 6.57
C GLU A 31 -3.01 11.67 5.77
N ALA A 32 -2.76 12.45 4.73
CA ALA A 32 -1.60 12.26 3.86
C ALA A 32 -0.28 12.22 4.66
N PRO A 33 0.67 11.33 4.32
CA PRO A 33 1.99 11.30 4.96
C PRO A 33 2.66 12.68 4.94
N ALA A 34 3.01 13.20 6.11
CA ALA A 34 3.46 14.58 6.25
C ALA A 34 4.96 14.73 5.99
N ASP A 35 5.76 13.76 6.45
CA ASP A 35 7.21 13.82 6.42
C ASP A 35 7.86 12.61 5.70
N LEU A 36 9.18 12.66 5.55
CA LEU A 36 9.96 11.62 4.89
C LEU A 36 9.89 10.27 5.64
N ASN A 37 9.84 10.27 6.97
CA ASN A 37 9.82 9.04 7.76
C ASN A 37 8.50 8.30 7.54
N GLU A 38 7.37 9.02 7.55
CA GLU A 38 6.06 8.45 7.27
C GLU A 38 6.00 7.92 5.82
N LEU A 39 6.49 8.68 4.85
CA LEU A 39 6.56 8.24 3.45
C LEU A 39 7.40 6.96 3.29
N GLN A 40 8.55 6.87 3.96
CA GLN A 40 9.38 5.66 3.95
C GLN A 40 8.69 4.48 4.63
N ALA A 41 7.95 4.72 5.72
CA ALA A 41 7.19 3.68 6.40
C ALA A 41 6.09 3.12 5.49
N GLU A 42 5.35 3.97 4.78
CA GLU A 42 4.36 3.52 3.79
C GLU A 42 5.02 2.76 2.63
N ALA A 43 6.12 3.28 2.08
CA ALA A 43 6.83 2.64 0.97
C ALA A 43 7.32 1.23 1.35
N ARG A 44 7.89 1.07 2.55
CA ARG A 44 8.35 -0.23 3.06
C ARG A 44 7.22 -1.25 3.25
N LEU A 45 6.00 -0.81 3.55
CA LEU A 45 4.87 -1.73 3.67
C LEU A 45 4.44 -2.29 2.31
N GLU A 46 4.53 -1.50 1.24
CA GLU A 46 4.17 -1.99 -0.10
C GLU A 46 5.30 -2.69 -0.84
N ASP A 47 6.53 -2.20 -0.69
CA ASP A 47 7.71 -2.81 -1.30
C ASP A 47 8.84 -2.86 -0.28
N PRO A 48 8.87 -3.91 0.58
CA PRO A 48 9.90 -4.06 1.59
C PRO A 48 11.32 -4.15 1.00
N MET A 49 11.45 -4.71 -0.20
CA MET A 49 12.76 -4.96 -0.83
C MET A 49 13.26 -3.72 -1.57
N GLY A 50 12.43 -3.07 -2.39
CA GLY A 50 12.80 -1.85 -3.11
C GLY A 50 13.01 -0.65 -2.20
N SER A 51 12.15 -0.48 -1.20
CA SER A 51 12.22 0.69 -0.29
C SER A 51 13.41 0.67 0.66
N SER A 52 13.98 -0.51 0.92
CA SER A 52 15.21 -0.64 1.72
C SER A 52 16.43 -0.04 0.98
N ALA A 53 16.53 -0.29 -0.32
CA ALA A 53 17.58 0.29 -1.17
C ALA A 53 17.44 1.81 -1.32
N GLU A 54 16.21 2.34 -1.24
CA GLU A 54 15.98 3.78 -1.28
C GLU A 54 16.23 4.47 0.06
N ALA A 55 16.10 3.75 1.19
CA ALA A 55 16.45 4.28 2.50
C ALA A 55 17.98 4.38 2.70
N SER A 56 18.74 3.41 2.19
CA SER A 56 20.20 3.38 2.33
C SER A 56 20.92 4.52 1.59
N ILE A 57 20.25 5.18 0.64
CA ILE A 57 20.80 6.35 -0.08
C ILE A 57 21.12 7.51 0.88
N LEU A 58 20.38 7.62 1.98
CA LEU A 58 20.57 8.69 2.97
C LEU A 58 21.83 8.48 3.81
N ASP A 59 22.20 7.22 4.05
CA ASP A 59 23.31 6.86 4.93
C ASP A 59 24.63 6.69 4.18
N THR A 60 24.57 6.48 2.86
CA THR A 60 25.74 6.16 2.02
C THR A 60 25.98 7.25 0.98
N PRO A 61 27.19 7.83 0.85
CA PRO A 61 27.52 8.82 -0.18
C PRO A 61 27.14 8.39 -1.61
N LEU A 62 26.71 9.32 -2.48
CA LEU A 62 26.29 8.95 -3.86
C LEU A 62 27.42 8.28 -4.65
N VAL A 63 28.65 8.73 -4.43
CA VAL A 63 29.83 8.18 -5.08
C VAL A 63 30.02 6.70 -4.76
N ASP A 64 29.79 6.30 -3.51
CA ASP A 64 29.95 4.91 -3.04
C ASP A 64 28.85 4.00 -3.59
N LEU A 65 27.69 4.58 -3.93
CA LEU A 65 26.59 3.88 -4.59
C LEU A 65 26.68 3.91 -6.13
N ALA A 66 27.73 4.53 -6.70
CA ALA A 66 27.86 4.80 -8.13
C ALA A 66 26.65 5.57 -8.73
N LEU A 67 26.02 6.44 -7.91
CA LEU A 67 24.88 7.27 -8.29
C LEU A 67 25.24 8.76 -8.45
N GLN A 68 26.52 9.11 -8.31
CA GLN A 68 27.01 10.47 -8.53
C GLN A 68 26.66 10.93 -9.95
N ASP A 69 26.07 12.12 -10.06
CA ASP A 69 25.62 12.75 -11.31
C ASP A 69 24.58 11.95 -12.13
N CYS A 70 24.06 10.85 -11.58
CA CYS A 70 23.08 9.98 -12.22
C CYS A 70 21.63 10.30 -11.80
N LEU A 71 21.47 10.95 -10.65
CA LEU A 71 20.16 11.34 -10.13
C LEU A 71 19.83 12.77 -10.51
N MET A 72 18.60 12.97 -10.99
CA MET A 72 18.03 14.27 -11.30
C MET A 72 16.76 14.50 -10.48
N MET A 73 16.34 15.76 -10.38
CA MET A 73 15.06 16.17 -9.79
C MET A 73 13.85 15.86 -10.71
N GLU A 74 13.87 14.72 -11.37
CA GLU A 74 12.81 14.17 -12.19
C GLU A 74 12.70 12.66 -11.99
N ARG A 75 11.49 12.13 -12.18
CA ARG A 75 11.21 10.69 -12.12
C ARG A 75 10.82 10.18 -13.49
N MET A 76 11.52 9.16 -13.99
CA MET A 76 11.03 8.40 -15.15
C MET A 76 9.74 7.66 -14.81
N THR A 77 8.69 7.93 -15.56
CA THR A 77 7.43 7.18 -15.48
C THR A 77 7.45 6.02 -16.48
N SER A 78 6.56 5.04 -16.30
CA SER A 78 6.41 3.90 -17.23
C SER A 78 6.08 4.32 -18.67
N MET A 79 5.57 5.54 -18.88
CA MET A 79 5.32 6.13 -20.20
C MET A 79 6.54 6.87 -20.78
N GLN A 80 7.74 6.67 -20.22
CA GLN A 80 8.99 7.34 -20.63
C GLN A 80 8.95 8.86 -20.62
N ARG A 81 7.99 9.46 -19.91
CA ARG A 81 7.94 10.91 -19.69
C ARG A 81 8.50 11.22 -18.31
N PRO A 82 9.57 12.01 -18.19
CA PRO A 82 10.04 12.48 -16.91
C PRO A 82 8.94 13.32 -16.23
N ALA A 83 8.61 12.97 -15.00
CA ALA A 83 7.77 13.78 -14.13
C ALA A 83 8.68 14.69 -13.29
N PRO A 84 8.54 16.03 -13.40
CA PRO A 84 9.36 16.95 -12.64
C PRO A 84 9.05 16.80 -11.14
N LEU A 85 10.08 16.66 -10.32
CA LEU A 85 9.99 16.64 -8.85
C LEU A 85 10.30 18.03 -8.26
N ALA A 86 10.91 18.92 -9.05
CA ALA A 86 11.29 20.28 -8.68
C ALA A 86 10.98 21.28 -9.82
N PRO A 87 10.99 22.60 -9.53
CA PRO A 87 10.89 23.63 -10.58
C PRO A 87 11.99 23.54 -11.63
N ASP A 88 13.20 23.14 -11.22
CA ASP A 88 14.29 22.77 -12.12
C ASP A 88 14.49 21.25 -12.09
N PRO A 89 13.84 20.50 -13.01
CA PRO A 89 13.88 19.04 -13.00
C PRO A 89 15.23 18.45 -13.41
N LYS A 90 16.06 19.23 -14.11
CA LYS A 90 17.37 18.80 -14.61
C LYS A 90 18.50 19.05 -13.61
N THR A 91 18.20 19.60 -12.45
CA THR A 91 19.19 19.76 -11.39
C THR A 91 19.70 18.39 -10.95
N ILE A 92 21.01 18.22 -10.99
CA ILE A 92 21.70 17.03 -10.48
C ILE A 92 21.55 17.00 -8.96
N VAL A 93 21.19 15.83 -8.43
CA VAL A 93 21.08 15.61 -6.99
C VAL A 93 22.47 15.44 -6.39
N THR A 94 22.81 16.27 -5.40
CA THR A 94 24.04 16.11 -4.62
C THR A 94 23.77 15.36 -3.31
N ASP A 95 24.81 14.97 -2.57
CA ASP A 95 24.66 14.39 -1.22
C ASP A 95 23.85 15.27 -0.26
N ALA A 96 23.93 16.60 -0.39
CA ALA A 96 23.14 17.55 0.40
C ALA A 96 21.65 17.53 0.03
N ASP A 97 21.31 17.14 -1.20
CA ASP A 97 19.95 17.21 -1.75
C ASP A 97 19.19 15.88 -1.69
N LYS A 98 19.86 14.77 -1.34
CA LYS A 98 19.27 13.42 -1.33
C LYS A 98 17.99 13.30 -0.54
N SER A 99 17.94 13.91 0.65
CA SER A 99 16.77 13.87 1.52
C SER A 99 15.57 14.56 0.88
N VAL A 100 15.81 15.72 0.23
CA VAL A 100 14.82 16.48 -0.52
C VAL A 100 14.35 15.72 -1.75
N TRP A 101 15.29 15.13 -2.50
CA TRP A 101 14.99 14.29 -3.65
C TRP A 101 14.11 13.10 -3.26
N LEU A 102 14.50 12.35 -2.23
CA LEU A 102 13.78 11.17 -1.78
C LEU A 102 12.38 11.53 -1.27
N HIS A 103 12.26 12.60 -0.48
CA HIS A 103 10.96 13.10 -0.03
C HIS A 103 10.04 13.41 -1.21
N ARG A 104 10.52 14.18 -2.20
CA ARG A 104 9.72 14.54 -3.38
C ARG A 104 9.37 13.33 -4.24
N LYS A 105 10.30 12.40 -4.43
CA LYS A 105 10.07 11.17 -5.18
C LYS A 105 8.96 10.33 -4.52
N LEU A 106 9.06 10.07 -3.21
CA LEU A 106 8.08 9.28 -2.48
C LEU A 106 6.73 9.99 -2.40
N LYS A 107 6.71 11.29 -2.14
CA LYS A 107 5.47 12.10 -2.14
C LYS A 107 4.79 12.04 -3.50
N HIS A 108 5.55 12.17 -4.59
CA HIS A 108 4.99 12.07 -5.93
C HIS A 108 4.37 10.68 -6.18
N GLN A 109 5.07 9.62 -5.80
CA GLN A 109 4.64 8.24 -6.00
C GLN A 109 3.41 7.85 -5.17
N LEU A 110 3.40 8.20 -3.88
CA LEU A 110 2.40 7.73 -2.93
C LEU A 110 1.25 8.72 -2.74
N VAL A 111 1.43 9.99 -3.08
CA VAL A 111 0.45 11.06 -2.82
C VAL A 111 0.00 11.72 -4.12
N ASP A 112 0.90 12.43 -4.79
CA ASP A 112 0.49 13.39 -5.83
C ASP A 112 -0.17 12.71 -7.03
N THR A 113 0.31 11.52 -7.42
CA THR A 113 -0.21 10.78 -8.59
C THR A 113 -1.62 10.21 -8.38
N ILE A 114 -2.07 10.08 -7.13
CA ILE A 114 -3.34 9.42 -6.79
C ILE A 114 -4.29 10.32 -5.97
N ALA A 115 -3.86 11.52 -5.58
CA ALA A 115 -4.62 12.40 -4.70
C ALA A 115 -6.03 12.73 -5.24
N ALA A 116 -6.16 12.92 -6.56
CA ALA A 116 -7.45 13.18 -7.19
C ALA A 116 -8.39 11.97 -7.11
N GLN A 117 -7.84 10.76 -7.31
CA GLN A 117 -8.54 9.49 -7.26
C GLN A 117 -8.97 9.16 -5.83
N ALA A 118 -8.11 9.43 -4.84
CA ALA A 118 -8.43 9.29 -3.42
C ALA A 118 -9.56 10.24 -3.00
N ARG A 119 -9.51 11.50 -3.45
CA ARG A 119 -10.60 12.47 -3.19
C ARG A 119 -11.93 12.03 -3.79
N ALA A 120 -11.93 11.62 -5.06
CA ALA A 120 -13.15 11.12 -5.71
C ALA A 120 -13.68 9.83 -5.07
N PHE A 121 -12.78 8.98 -4.55
CA PHE A 121 -13.15 7.81 -3.77
C PHE A 121 -13.82 8.19 -2.45
N ARG A 122 -13.20 9.11 -1.69
CA ARG A 122 -13.74 9.66 -0.44
C ARG A 122 -15.11 10.29 -0.63
N GLU A 123 -15.30 11.11 -1.66
CA GLU A 123 -16.61 11.69 -1.99
C GLU A 123 -17.68 10.61 -2.13
N GLY A 124 -17.39 9.56 -2.91
CA GLY A 124 -18.31 8.43 -3.05
C GLY A 124 -18.55 7.64 -1.76
N LEU A 125 -17.56 7.57 -0.88
CA LEU A 125 -17.66 6.89 0.41
C LEU A 125 -18.59 7.69 1.36
N CYS A 126 -18.31 8.99 1.49
CA CYS A 126 -19.09 9.95 2.27
C CYS A 126 -20.55 10.05 1.82
N ASP A 127 -20.83 9.92 0.52
CA ASP A 127 -22.19 9.96 -0.04
C ASP A 127 -23.13 8.93 0.59
N VAL A 128 -22.60 7.81 1.10
CA VAL A 128 -23.39 6.69 1.64
C VAL A 128 -23.22 6.56 3.14
N THR A 129 -21.99 6.66 3.67
CA THR A 129 -21.72 6.47 5.11
C THR A 129 -21.83 7.76 5.92
N GLY A 130 -21.87 8.91 5.25
CA GLY A 130 -21.65 10.22 5.87
C GLY A 130 -20.18 10.46 6.24
N ALA A 131 -19.78 11.74 6.33
CA ALA A 131 -18.40 12.12 6.63
C ALA A 131 -17.97 11.76 8.06
N SER A 132 -18.89 11.85 9.03
CA SER A 132 -18.61 11.57 10.45
C SER A 132 -18.26 10.11 10.74
N GLY A 133 -18.76 9.18 9.93
CA GLY A 133 -18.44 7.75 10.09
C GLY A 133 -16.99 7.45 9.70
N LEU A 134 -16.46 8.19 8.72
CA LEU A 134 -15.08 8.00 8.25
C LEU A 134 -14.04 8.59 9.19
N SER A 135 -14.33 9.72 9.83
CA SER A 135 -13.41 10.35 10.79
C SER A 135 -13.14 9.52 12.05
N LEU A 136 -13.89 8.43 12.27
CA LEU A 136 -13.71 7.54 13.42
C LEU A 136 -12.73 6.40 13.14
N LEU A 137 -12.35 6.21 11.88
CA LEU A 137 -11.53 5.08 11.44
C LEU A 137 -10.13 5.56 11.11
N SER A 138 -9.13 4.83 11.59
CA SER A 138 -7.78 4.90 11.05
C SER A 138 -7.71 4.24 9.67
N ALA A 139 -6.66 4.55 8.90
CA ALA A 139 -6.42 3.91 7.61
C ALA A 139 -6.30 2.38 7.71
N ALA A 140 -5.74 1.86 8.80
CA ALA A 140 -5.62 0.43 9.04
C ALA A 140 -6.98 -0.23 9.33
N GLU A 141 -7.83 0.41 10.14
CA GLU A 141 -9.18 -0.09 10.41
C GLU A 141 -10.05 -0.05 9.15
N LEU A 142 -9.96 1.02 8.35
CA LEU A 142 -10.65 1.10 7.07
C LEU A 142 -10.15 0.03 6.09
N GLN A 143 -8.86 -0.27 6.09
CA GLN A 143 -8.27 -1.35 5.30
C GLN A 143 -8.85 -2.71 5.67
N GLN A 144 -8.99 -2.97 6.98
CA GLN A 144 -9.57 -4.20 7.49
C GLN A 144 -11.06 -4.31 7.16
N LEU A 145 -11.81 -3.23 7.31
CA LEU A 145 -13.25 -3.20 7.02
C LEU A 145 -13.54 -3.46 5.54
N LEU A 146 -12.73 -2.89 4.64
CA LEU A 146 -12.90 -3.07 3.19
C LEU A 146 -12.31 -4.38 2.68
N GLY A 147 -11.10 -4.71 3.13
CA GLY A 147 -10.34 -5.89 2.68
C GLY A 147 -10.86 -7.20 3.28
N GLY A 148 -11.49 -7.13 4.46
CA GLY A 148 -11.78 -8.30 5.28
C GLY A 148 -10.54 -8.80 6.02
N HIS A 149 -10.75 -9.39 7.20
CA HIS A 149 -9.69 -9.98 8.02
C HIS A 149 -9.83 -11.53 8.08
N GLU A 150 -10.89 -12.10 7.52
CA GLU A 150 -11.29 -13.45 7.88
C GLU A 150 -11.32 -14.37 6.66
N ILE A 151 -10.64 -15.50 6.79
CA ILE A 151 -10.84 -16.64 5.88
C ILE A 151 -11.91 -17.52 6.49
N ASP A 152 -13.12 -17.37 5.97
CA ASP A 152 -14.24 -18.25 6.31
C ASP A 152 -14.01 -19.69 5.82
N GLU A 153 -14.87 -20.60 6.27
CA GLU A 153 -14.80 -22.02 5.90
C GLU A 153 -14.93 -22.24 4.38
N GLU A 154 -15.69 -21.39 3.68
CA GLU A 154 -15.91 -21.51 2.23
C GLU A 154 -14.63 -21.17 1.45
N ARG A 155 -13.97 -20.07 1.82
CA ARG A 155 -12.69 -19.64 1.27
C ARG A 155 -11.59 -20.65 1.58
N LEU A 156 -11.59 -21.22 2.79
CA LEU A 156 -10.65 -22.28 3.18
C LEU A 156 -10.85 -23.56 2.35
N ALA A 157 -12.11 -23.94 2.07
CA ALA A 157 -12.42 -25.07 1.19
C ALA A 157 -11.93 -24.81 -0.26
N GLN A 158 -12.10 -23.58 -0.76
CA GLN A 158 -11.57 -23.19 -2.06
C GLN A 158 -10.04 -23.23 -2.13
N TRP A 159 -9.35 -22.82 -1.06
CA TRP A 159 -7.90 -22.93 -0.96
C TRP A 159 -7.44 -24.38 -1.08
N ARG A 160 -8.05 -25.28 -0.30
CA ARG A 160 -7.73 -26.72 -0.34
C ARG A 160 -7.97 -27.31 -1.73
N ALA A 161 -9.07 -26.97 -2.39
CA ALA A 161 -9.40 -27.46 -3.73
C ALA A 161 -8.43 -26.99 -4.83
N LYS A 162 -7.77 -25.84 -4.65
CA LYS A 162 -6.82 -25.25 -5.61
C LYS A 162 -5.36 -25.50 -5.27
N SER A 163 -5.07 -26.16 -4.15
CA SER A 163 -3.70 -26.41 -3.69
C SER A 163 -3.24 -27.81 -4.09
N SER A 164 -2.01 -27.91 -4.58
CA SER A 164 -1.33 -29.19 -4.82
C SER A 164 -0.04 -29.27 -4.00
N ALA A 165 0.12 -30.32 -3.20
CA ALA A 165 1.34 -30.54 -2.43
C ALA A 165 2.26 -31.52 -3.17
N GLY A 166 3.35 -31.02 -3.73
CA GLY A 166 4.38 -31.85 -4.36
C GLY A 166 5.39 -32.36 -3.32
N GLY A 167 5.62 -33.67 -3.28
CA GLY A 167 6.68 -34.28 -2.47
C GLY A 167 6.43 -34.34 -0.96
N VAL A 168 5.19 -34.13 -0.51
CA VAL A 168 4.78 -34.17 0.90
C VAL A 168 3.76 -35.30 1.11
N SER A 169 3.85 -36.00 2.25
CA SER A 169 2.89 -37.04 2.62
C SER A 169 1.47 -36.47 2.79
N GLU A 170 0.46 -37.22 2.32
CA GLU A 170 -0.97 -36.85 2.50
C GLU A 170 -1.34 -36.59 3.96
N VAL A 171 -0.73 -37.32 4.92
CA VAL A 171 -0.99 -37.14 6.35
C VAL A 171 -0.60 -35.74 6.83
N LEU A 172 0.55 -35.22 6.38
CA LEU A 172 1.00 -33.88 6.75
C LEU A 172 0.15 -32.81 6.09
N VAL A 173 -0.30 -33.05 4.85
CA VAL A 173 -1.24 -32.16 4.15
C VAL A 173 -2.56 -32.09 4.91
N ASP A 174 -3.10 -33.22 5.36
CA ASP A 174 -4.33 -33.28 6.14
C ASP A 174 -4.20 -32.59 7.51
N MET A 175 -3.09 -32.82 8.22
CA MET A 175 -2.80 -32.14 9.48
C MET A 175 -2.71 -30.62 9.31
N PHE A 176 -2.10 -30.14 8.22
CA PHE A 176 -2.02 -28.71 7.93
C PHE A 176 -3.40 -28.08 7.73
N TRP A 177 -4.25 -28.71 6.90
CA TRP A 177 -5.61 -28.22 6.68
C TRP A 177 -6.49 -28.31 7.92
N GLN A 178 -6.28 -29.34 8.75
CA GLN A 178 -6.97 -29.47 10.02
C GLN A 178 -6.56 -28.37 11.02
N TRP A 179 -5.26 -28.06 11.11
CA TRP A 179 -4.77 -26.93 11.91
C TRP A 179 -5.35 -25.58 11.43
N LEU A 180 -5.47 -25.38 10.12
CA LEU A 180 -6.13 -24.19 9.57
C LEU A 180 -7.62 -24.13 9.94
N LYS A 181 -8.34 -25.25 9.89
CA LYS A 181 -9.74 -25.32 10.35
C LYS A 181 -9.89 -25.01 11.83
N GLU A 182 -8.98 -25.50 12.67
CA GLU A 182 -8.99 -25.26 14.11
C GLU A 182 -8.52 -23.84 14.48
N SER A 183 -7.85 -23.14 13.57
CA SER A 183 -7.41 -21.75 13.74
C SER A 183 -8.55 -20.75 13.55
N SER A 184 -8.50 -19.63 14.28
CA SER A 184 -9.49 -18.55 14.13
C SER A 184 -9.42 -17.92 12.74
N PRO A 185 -10.54 -17.41 12.19
CA PRO A 185 -10.57 -16.81 10.85
C PRO A 185 -9.54 -15.69 10.65
N ALA A 186 -9.29 -14.90 11.69
CA ALA A 186 -8.25 -13.86 11.70
C ALA A 186 -6.82 -14.43 11.65
N LYS A 187 -6.56 -15.57 12.29
CA LYS A 187 -5.26 -16.25 12.29
C LYS A 187 -4.98 -16.98 10.98
N ARG A 188 -6.03 -17.41 10.26
CA ARG A 188 -5.90 -17.98 8.90
C ARG A 188 -5.46 -16.95 7.86
N ALA A 189 -5.74 -15.66 8.10
CA ALA A 189 -5.43 -14.56 7.20
C ALA A 189 -4.01 -13.98 7.38
N GLN A 190 -3.25 -14.46 8.36
CA GLN A 190 -1.86 -14.09 8.65
C GLN A 190 -0.89 -15.09 8.00
#